data_AF-A0A218VA44-F1
#
_entry.id   AF-A0A218VA44-F1
#
_cell.length_a   1.000
_cell.length_b   1.000
_cell.length_c   1.000
_cell.angle_alpha   90.00
_cell.angle_beta   90.00
_cell.angle_gamma   90.00
#
_symmetry.space_group_name_H-M   'P 1'
#
loop_
_entity.id
_entity.type
_entity.pdbx_description
1 polymer ?
#
loop_
_entity_poly.entity_id
_entity_poly.type
_entity_poly.pdbx_seq_one_letter_code
_entity_poly.pdbx_strand_id
1 'polypeptide(L)'
;MSRAWQALRALRLRFVGPAKELVGTDQFGNKYYRVPKHESRAGQIIPERRFVEAVNREAYQYQIGDFPAEWEAWIRKKREDPPTIERSVLL
;
A
#
# COMPACT_ATOMS: atom_id res chain seq x y z
N MET A 1 -6.11 -30.15 -10.21
CA MET A 1 -6.44 -28.71 -10.44
C MET A 1 -5.19 -28.02 -11.02
N SER A 2 -5.26 -27.45 -12.21
CA SER A 2 -4.05 -26.96 -12.92
C SER A 2 -3.50 -25.64 -12.35
N ARG A 3 -2.18 -25.43 -12.46
CA ARG A 3 -1.49 -24.19 -12.06
C ARG A 3 -2.01 -22.96 -12.83
N ALA A 4 -2.45 -23.15 -14.08
CA ALA A 4 -3.08 -22.12 -14.89
C ALA A 4 -4.38 -21.60 -14.26
N TRP A 5 -5.17 -22.49 -13.65
CA TRP A 5 -6.41 -22.13 -12.98
C TRP A 5 -6.14 -21.31 -11.70
N GLN A 6 -5.09 -21.65 -10.96
CA GLN A 6 -4.64 -20.86 -9.80
C GLN A 6 -4.17 -19.46 -10.22
N ALA A 7 -3.42 -19.36 -11.31
CA ALA A 7 -2.95 -18.09 -11.85
C ALA A 7 -4.10 -17.20 -12.34
N LEU A 8 -5.07 -17.74 -13.09
CA LEU A 8 -6.26 -17.01 -13.53
C LEU A 8 -7.12 -16.55 -12.36
N ARG A 9 -7.31 -17.40 -11.36
CA ARG A 9 -8.03 -17.04 -10.13
C ARG A 9 -7.33 -15.92 -9.38
N ALA A 10 -5.99 -16.00 -9.23
CA ALA A 10 -5.19 -14.96 -8.61
C ALA A 10 -5.28 -13.64 -9.38
N LEU A 11 -5.23 -13.69 -10.71
CA LEU A 11 -5.34 -12.51 -11.58
C LEU A 11 -6.72 -11.85 -11.44
N ARG A 12 -7.81 -12.64 -11.49
CA ARG A 12 -9.18 -12.14 -11.33
C ARG A 12 -9.43 -11.52 -9.95
N LEU A 13 -8.94 -12.15 -8.88
CA LEU A 13 -9.05 -11.60 -7.52
C LEU A 13 -8.29 -10.27 -7.39
N ARG A 14 -7.23 -10.06 -8.17
CA ARG A 14 -6.44 -8.83 -8.18
C ARG A 14 -7.20 -7.62 -8.76
N PHE A 15 -8.20 -7.86 -9.60
CA PHE A 15 -9.03 -6.83 -10.24
C PHE A 15 -10.42 -6.68 -9.60
N VAL A 16 -10.74 -7.48 -8.58
CA VAL A 16 -12.03 -7.46 -7.87
C VAL A 16 -11.80 -7.03 -6.43
N GLY A 17 -11.94 -5.73 -6.18
CA GLY A 17 -11.78 -5.11 -4.86
C GLY A 17 -11.94 -3.59 -4.97
N PRO A 18 -12.00 -2.86 -3.85
CA PRO A 18 -12.01 -1.41 -3.86
C PRO A 18 -10.73 -0.88 -4.51
N ALA A 19 -10.86 0.27 -5.17
CA ALA A 19 -9.72 0.96 -5.74
C ALA A 19 -8.69 1.31 -4.64
N LYS A 20 -7.41 1.33 -5.02
CA LYS A 20 -6.39 1.94 -4.15
C LYS A 20 -6.64 3.44 -4.10
N GLU A 21 -6.55 4.00 -2.91
CA GLU A 21 -6.72 5.42 -2.62
C GLU A 21 -5.33 6.04 -2.47
N LEU A 22 -5.05 7.14 -3.18
CA LEU A 22 -3.85 7.94 -2.94
C LEU A 22 -4.03 8.69 -1.63
N VAL A 23 -3.18 8.41 -0.66
CA VAL A 23 -3.22 9.01 0.68
C VAL A 23 -2.29 10.22 0.76
N GLY A 24 -1.13 10.15 0.12
CA GLY A 24 -0.20 11.27 0.11
C GLY A 24 1.01 11.03 -0.76
N THR A 25 1.83 12.07 -0.83
CA THR A 25 3.10 12.06 -1.54
C THR A 25 4.15 12.71 -0.65
N ASP A 26 5.32 12.09 -0.53
CA ASP A 26 6.41 12.69 0.24
C ASP A 26 7.24 13.68 -0.59
N GLN A 27 8.20 14.34 0.04
CA GLN A 27 9.11 15.30 -0.59
C GLN A 27 9.98 14.71 -1.72
N PHE A 28 10.12 13.38 -1.76
CA PHE A 28 10.88 12.68 -2.80
C PHE A 28 10.00 12.25 -3.97
N GLY A 29 8.69 12.54 -3.90
CA GLY A 29 7.71 12.18 -4.91
C GLY A 29 7.13 10.77 -4.77
N ASN A 30 7.49 10.02 -3.71
CA ASN A 30 6.94 8.68 -3.51
C ASN A 30 5.46 8.78 -3.17
N LYS A 31 4.65 7.89 -3.75
CA LYS A 31 3.19 7.91 -3.58
C LYS A 31 2.74 6.83 -2.62
N TYR A 32 1.95 7.21 -1.63
CA TYR A 32 1.47 6.32 -0.57
C TYR A 32 0.01 6.00 -0.78
N TYR A 33 -0.34 4.73 -0.75
CA TYR A 33 -1.68 4.25 -1.03
C TYR A 33 -2.26 3.41 0.09
N ARG A 34 -3.59 3.46 0.19
CA ARG A 34 -4.41 2.58 1.02
C ARG A 34 -5.37 1.79 0.15
N VAL A 35 -5.57 0.52 0.48
CA VAL A 35 -6.73 -0.25 0.04
C VAL A 35 -7.55 -0.55 1.30
N PRO A 36 -8.78 -0.01 1.45
CA PRO A 36 -9.56 -0.18 2.65
C PRO A 36 -9.91 -1.65 2.89
N LYS A 37 -10.19 -1.99 4.16
CA LYS A 37 -10.77 -3.28 4.53
C LYS A 37 -12.07 -3.49 3.75
N HIS A 38 -12.24 -4.66 3.15
CA HIS A 38 -13.43 -4.97 2.36
C HIS A 38 -13.70 -6.47 2.36
N GLU A 39 -14.90 -6.83 1.91
CA GLU A 39 -15.28 -8.22 1.69
C GLU A 39 -15.07 -8.56 0.21
N SER A 40 -14.42 -9.70 -0.06
CA SER A 40 -14.34 -10.23 -1.41
C SER A 40 -15.71 -10.76 -1.86
N ARG A 41 -15.91 -10.93 -3.17
CA ARG A 41 -17.15 -11.55 -3.70
C ARG A 41 -17.44 -12.95 -3.15
N ALA A 42 -16.46 -13.63 -2.57
CA ALA A 42 -16.61 -14.96 -1.96
C ALA A 42 -16.88 -14.90 -0.44
N GLY A 43 -17.18 -13.72 0.11
CA GLY A 43 -17.46 -13.55 1.55
C GLY A 43 -16.23 -13.42 2.44
N GLN A 44 -15.02 -13.51 1.88
CA GLN A 44 -13.79 -13.39 2.66
C GLN A 44 -13.49 -11.93 3.03
N ILE A 45 -13.30 -11.64 4.31
CA ILE A 45 -12.81 -10.35 4.79
C ILE A 45 -11.32 -10.18 4.44
N ILE A 46 -11.02 -9.19 3.61
CA ILE A 46 -9.68 -8.78 3.24
C ILE A 46 -9.27 -7.58 4.10
N PRO A 47 -8.16 -7.66 4.85
CA PRO A 47 -7.73 -6.56 5.71
C PRO A 47 -7.23 -5.38 4.87
N GLU A 48 -7.24 -4.20 5.49
CA GLU A 48 -6.63 -3.01 4.91
C GLU A 48 -5.16 -3.24 4.54
N ARG A 49 -4.74 -2.70 3.40
CA ARG A 49 -3.34 -2.72 2.95
C ARG A 49 -2.84 -1.30 2.76
N ARG A 50 -1.60 -1.03 3.20
CA ARG A 50 -0.88 0.23 3.02
C ARG A 50 0.43 -0.07 2.30
N PHE A 51 0.79 0.72 1.30
CA PHE A 51 2.01 0.53 0.53
C PHE A 51 2.45 1.82 -0.16
N VAL A 52 3.67 1.80 -0.70
CA VAL A 52 4.29 2.92 -1.41
C VAL A 52 4.67 2.51 -2.84
N GLU A 53 4.50 3.44 -3.76
CA GLU A 53 5.09 3.40 -5.10
C GLU A 53 6.25 4.39 -5.11
N ALA A 54 7.47 3.87 -5.02
CA ALA A 54 8.67 4.67 -5.04
C ALA A 54 9.00 5.14 -6.46
N VAL A 55 9.46 6.40 -6.60
CA VAL A 55 9.72 6.99 -7.94
C VAL A 55 10.94 6.35 -8.61
N ASN A 56 11.97 5.99 -7.84
CA ASN A 56 13.29 5.60 -8.36
C ASN A 56 13.78 4.24 -7.83
N ARG A 57 12.90 3.38 -7.31
CA ARG A 57 13.30 2.06 -6.80
C ARG A 57 12.32 0.96 -7.16
N GLU A 58 12.88 -0.21 -7.45
CA GLU A 58 12.07 -1.43 -7.57
C GLU A 58 11.52 -1.80 -6.18
N ALA A 59 10.24 -2.21 -6.13
CA ALA A 59 9.49 -2.40 -4.89
C ALA A 59 10.11 -3.38 -3.87
N TYR A 60 11.06 -4.23 -4.29
CA TYR A 60 11.75 -5.20 -3.45
C TYR A 60 13.08 -4.72 -2.87
N GLN A 61 13.59 -3.55 -3.28
CA GLN A 61 14.84 -2.97 -2.76
C GLN A 61 14.62 -2.06 -1.55
N TYR A 62 13.60 -2.35 -0.74
CA TYR A 62 13.25 -1.56 0.42
C TYR A 62 14.17 -1.87 1.62
N GLN A 63 14.80 -0.82 2.15
CA GLN A 63 15.59 -0.83 3.37
C GLN A 63 14.98 0.14 4.40
N ILE A 64 15.25 -0.11 5.68
CA ILE A 64 14.88 0.80 6.76
C ILE A 64 15.59 2.14 6.53
N GLY A 65 14.84 3.25 6.58
CA GLY A 65 15.36 4.60 6.32
C GLY A 65 15.17 5.12 4.89
N ASP A 66 14.61 4.30 3.98
CA ASP A 66 14.33 4.73 2.59
C ASP A 66 13.18 5.75 2.47
N PHE A 67 12.33 5.82 3.49
CA PHE A 67 11.14 6.65 3.53
C PHE A 67 11.17 7.53 4.78
N PRO A 68 10.50 8.70 4.77
CA PRO A 68 10.29 9.46 5.98
C PRO A 68 9.68 8.58 7.08
N ALA A 69 10.21 8.69 8.31
CA ALA A 69 9.88 7.78 9.41
C ALA A 69 8.37 7.72 9.71
N GLU A 70 7.66 8.83 9.54
CA GLU A 70 6.21 8.89 9.73
C GLU A 70 5.45 8.03 8.71
N TRP A 71 5.86 8.08 7.45
CA TRP A 71 5.27 7.27 6.38
C TRP A 71 5.61 5.78 6.57
N GLU A 72 6.83 5.46 6.99
CA GLU A 72 7.21 4.09 7.36
C GLU A 72 6.36 3.55 8.52
N ALA A 73 6.16 4.34 9.57
CA ALA A 73 5.31 3.98 10.69
C ALA A 73 3.85 3.75 10.26
N TRP A 74 3.33 4.56 9.35
CA TRP A 74 1.98 4.42 8.81
C TRP A 74 1.82 3.14 7.96
N ILE A 75 2.74 2.85 7.03
CA ILE A 75 2.72 1.60 6.23
C ILE A 75 2.79 0.36 7.13
N ARG A 76 3.63 0.42 8.17
CA ARG A 76 3.80 -0.68 9.15
C ARG A 76 2.67 -0.75 10.17
N LYS A 77 1.61 0.07 10.03
CA LYS A 77 0.45 0.12 10.93
C LYS A 77 0.82 0.40 12.40
N LYS A 78 1.94 1.11 12.63
CA LYS A 78 2.30 1.64 13.95
C LYS A 78 1.56 2.94 14.27
N ARG A 79 0.99 3.58 13.25
CA ARG A 79 0.10 4.75 13.33
C ARG A 79 -1.17 4.44 12.56
N GLU A 80 -2.29 4.97 13.00
CA GLU A 80 -3.56 4.85 12.27
C GLU A 80 -3.68 5.92 11.18
N ASP A 81 -3.54 7.18 11.58
CA ASP A 81 -3.62 8.31 10.66
C ASP A 81 -2.35 8.50 9.84
N PRO A 82 -2.48 8.81 8.54
CA PRO A 82 -1.35 9.13 7.70
C PRO A 82 -0.65 10.42 8.17
N PRO A 83 0.60 10.65 7.75
CA PRO A 83 1.29 11.91 8.01
C PRO A 83 0.52 13.09 7.42
N THR A 84 0.39 14.17 8.19
CA THR A 84 -0.09 15.46 7.67
C THR A 84 1.06 16.16 6.94
N ILE A 85 0.73 16.79 5.80
CA ILE A 85 1.69 17.44 4.89
C ILE A 85 2.64 18.39 5.64
N GLU A 86 2.13 19.13 6.63
CA GLU A 86 2.87 20.14 7.39
C GLU A 86 4.04 19.59 8.23
N ARG A 87 3.95 18.32 8.67
CA ARG A 87 4.94 17.75 9.59
C ARG A 87 6.09 17.03 8.87
N SER A 88 5.93 16.80 7.56
CA SER A 88 6.86 16.00 6.75
C SER A 88 8.05 16.79 6.18
N VAL A 89 8.08 18.12 6.34
CA VAL A 89 9.05 19.04 5.72
C VAL A 89 10.11 19.60 6.69
N LEU A 90 10.13 19.18 7.96
CA LEU A 90 10.93 19.82 9.02
C LEU A 90 11.92 18.89 9.76
N LEU A 91 12.26 17.72 9.21
CA LEU A 91 13.31 16.83 9.74
C LEU A 91 14.31 16.46 8.64
#